data_AF-A0A8T2JIX4-F1
#
_entry.id   AF-A0A8T2JIX4-F1
#
_cell.length_a   1.000
_cell.length_b   1.000
_cell.length_c   1.000
_cell.angle_alpha   90.00
_cell.angle_beta   90.00
_cell.angle_gamma   90.00
#
_symmetry.space_group_name_H-M   'P 1'
#
loop_
_entity.id
_entity.type
_entity.pdbx_description
1 polymer ?
#
loop_
_entity_poly.entity_id
_entity_poly.type
_entity_poly.pdbx_seq_one_letter_code
_entity_poly.pdbx_strand_id
1 'polypeptide(L)'
;MSAEKEKNKEKKRSTVPDHTGRSSLPPNISNADEDEVPSLELFGIVPRGVNMKDYLEVQNVHLFKKVNEINKREHHTNRYYNNNLIIRRGQTFNIQIDFNRPYNPEKDRFWVEYVI
;
A
#
# COMPACT_ATOMS: atom_id res chain seq x y z
N MET A 1 45.73 -29.29 20.73
CA MET A 1 44.66 -30.31 20.61
C MET A 1 43.34 -29.56 20.76
N SER A 2 42.70 -29.20 19.65
CA SER A 2 41.49 -29.86 19.09
C SER A 2 40.23 -29.43 19.86
N ALA A 3 39.16 -28.86 19.30
CA ALA A 3 38.69 -28.83 17.92
C ALA A 3 37.71 -27.66 17.69
N GLU A 4 37.69 -27.16 16.45
CA GLU A 4 36.64 -26.30 15.87
C GLU A 4 35.29 -27.02 15.79
N LYS A 5 34.20 -26.25 15.82
CA LYS A 5 32.94 -26.60 15.16
C LYS A 5 32.32 -25.36 14.55
N GLU A 6 32.67 -25.08 13.29
CA GLU A 6 31.77 -24.45 12.36
C GLU A 6 30.58 -25.38 12.07
N LYS A 7 29.37 -24.84 12.00
CA LYS A 7 28.31 -25.37 11.15
C LYS A 7 27.62 -24.23 10.41
N ASN A 8 28.21 -23.97 9.25
CA ASN A 8 27.65 -23.32 8.09
C ASN A 8 26.27 -23.95 7.74
N LYS A 9 25.22 -23.14 7.59
CA LYS A 9 23.97 -23.57 6.93
C LYS A 9 23.78 -22.72 5.67
N GLU A 10 24.40 -23.26 4.64
CA GLU A 10 24.40 -22.95 3.22
C GLU A 10 23.02 -22.48 2.71
N LYS A 11 22.94 -21.23 2.22
CA LYS A 11 21.87 -20.78 1.31
C LYS A 11 22.13 -21.43 -0.06
N LYS A 12 21.44 -22.53 -0.38
CA LYS A 12 21.36 -23.03 -1.76
C LYS A 12 20.10 -22.49 -2.44
N ARG A 13 20.28 -21.72 -3.52
CA ARG A 13 19.32 -21.47 -4.62
C ARG A 13 20.04 -21.92 -5.90
N SER A 14 19.44 -22.42 -6.98
CA SER A 14 18.16 -23.05 -7.31
C SER A 14 18.40 -23.66 -8.70
N THR A 15 18.15 -24.94 -8.93
CA THR A 15 18.25 -25.57 -10.26
C THR A 15 16.83 -25.76 -10.82
N VAL A 16 16.41 -24.82 -11.68
CA VAL A 16 15.11 -24.74 -12.41
C VAL A 16 14.67 -26.12 -12.96
N PRO A 17 13.36 -26.49 -12.96
CA PRO A 17 12.23 -25.65 -13.39
C PRO A 17 11.08 -25.53 -12.36
N ASP A 18 10.41 -24.37 -12.30
CA ASP A 18 9.14 -24.24 -11.57
C ASP A 18 7.99 -24.11 -12.58
N HIS A 19 7.28 -25.21 -12.79
CA HIS A 19 6.09 -25.28 -13.63
C HIS A 19 4.89 -25.31 -12.69
N THR A 20 4.29 -24.14 -12.47
CA THR A 20 3.16 -23.83 -11.58
C THR A 20 2.18 -24.99 -11.39
N GLY A 21 2.16 -25.57 -10.18
CA GLY A 21 1.26 -26.65 -9.79
C GLY A 21 -0.15 -26.18 -9.40
N ARG A 22 -0.48 -26.22 -8.10
CA ARG A 22 -1.83 -26.09 -7.53
C ARG A 22 -2.57 -24.77 -7.84
N SER A 23 -1.86 -23.68 -8.11
CA SER A 23 -2.43 -22.36 -8.44
C SER A 23 -1.42 -21.49 -9.20
N SER A 24 -1.93 -20.52 -9.96
CA SER A 24 -1.13 -19.53 -10.69
C SER A 24 -0.50 -18.47 -9.79
N LEU A 25 -1.02 -18.30 -8.58
CA LEU A 25 -0.52 -17.38 -7.56
C LEU A 25 -0.34 -18.11 -6.22
N PRO A 26 0.64 -17.70 -5.40
CA PRO A 26 0.75 -18.19 -4.04
C PRO A 26 -0.47 -17.76 -3.21
N PRO A 27 -0.81 -18.50 -2.14
CA PRO A 27 -1.91 -18.11 -1.25
C PRO A 27 -1.56 -16.80 -0.51
N ASN A 28 -2.47 -15.83 -0.53
CA ASN A 28 -2.35 -14.62 0.31
C ASN A 28 -2.89 -14.91 1.72
N ILE A 29 -1.98 -15.05 2.70
CA ILE A 29 -2.29 -15.47 4.08
C ILE A 29 -1.51 -14.66 5.14
N SER A 30 -0.84 -13.57 4.75
CA SER A 30 0.05 -12.81 5.63
C SER A 30 -0.20 -11.32 5.47
N ASN A 31 -0.63 -10.67 6.55
CA ASN A 31 -0.77 -9.21 6.58
C ASN A 31 0.57 -8.48 6.78
N ALA A 32 1.68 -9.22 6.92
CA ALA A 32 3.01 -8.66 7.13
C ALA A 32 3.82 -8.56 5.82
N ASP A 33 3.39 -9.29 4.79
CA ASP A 33 4.01 -9.26 3.47
C ASP A 33 3.30 -8.19 2.63
N GLU A 34 4.06 -7.40 1.87
CA GLU A 34 3.54 -6.29 1.06
C GLU A 34 4.03 -6.45 -0.39
N ASP A 35 3.12 -6.20 -1.34
CA ASP A 35 3.45 -6.13 -2.77
C ASP A 35 3.87 -4.71 -3.16
N GLU A 36 4.81 -4.59 -4.10
CA GLU A 36 5.20 -3.29 -4.66
C GLU A 36 4.11 -2.78 -5.61
N VAL A 37 3.45 -1.69 -5.24
CA VAL A 37 2.48 -1.00 -6.11
C VAL A 37 3.22 0.09 -6.91
N PRO A 38 3.23 0.04 -8.26
CA PRO A 38 3.90 1.06 -9.05
C PRO A 38 3.25 2.43 -8.90
N SER A 39 4.06 3.49 -8.71
CA SER A 39 3.55 4.86 -8.60
C SER A 39 2.97 5.41 -9.90
N LEU A 40 3.33 4.82 -11.04
CA LEU A 40 2.87 5.21 -12.36
C LEU A 40 2.76 3.99 -13.25
N GLU A 41 1.54 3.65 -13.66
CA GLU A 41 1.27 2.64 -14.67
C GLU A 41 0.64 3.27 -15.90
N LEU A 42 1.36 3.22 -17.01
CA LEU A 42 0.89 3.68 -18.32
C LEU A 42 0.53 2.46 -19.16
N PHE A 43 -0.69 2.44 -19.70
CA PHE A 43 -1.16 1.34 -20.53
C PHE A 43 -1.12 1.70 -22.02
N GLY A 44 -0.66 0.76 -22.85
CA GLY A 44 -0.64 0.89 -24.31
C GLY A 44 0.49 1.75 -24.87
N ILE A 45 0.31 2.25 -26.09
CA ILE A 45 1.30 3.08 -26.78
C ILE A 45 1.15 4.53 -26.31
N VAL A 46 2.10 5.01 -25.52
CA VAL A 46 2.13 6.41 -25.05
C VAL A 46 2.90 7.27 -26.07
N PRO A 47 2.29 8.33 -26.64
CA PRO A 47 3.00 9.24 -27.52
C PRO A 47 4.11 9.97 -26.75
N ARG A 48 5.21 10.31 -27.42
CA ARG A 48 6.27 11.11 -26.80
C ARG A 48 5.75 12.52 -26.48
N GLY A 49 6.10 13.02 -25.30
CA GLY A 49 5.79 14.39 -24.88
C GLY A 49 4.48 14.56 -24.12
N VAL A 50 3.84 13.49 -23.64
CA VAL A 50 2.71 13.62 -22.70
C VAL A 50 3.13 14.41 -21.46
N ASN A 51 2.37 15.44 -21.13
CA ASN A 51 2.63 16.26 -19.95
C ASN A 51 1.89 15.68 -18.74
N MET A 52 2.64 15.02 -17.87
CA MET A 52 2.06 14.41 -16.66
C MET A 52 1.52 15.45 -15.67
N LYS A 53 1.92 16.72 -15.80
CA LYS A 53 1.47 17.82 -14.93
C LYS A 53 0.00 18.19 -15.13
N ASP A 54 -0.63 17.73 -16.21
CA ASP A 54 -2.04 18.01 -16.48
C ASP A 54 -2.96 17.16 -15.58
N TYR A 55 -2.44 16.05 -15.04
CA TYR A 55 -3.14 15.14 -14.14
C TYR A 55 -3.02 15.58 -12.68
N LEU A 56 -3.95 15.08 -11.86
CA LEU A 56 -3.89 15.30 -10.41
C LEU A 56 -2.73 14.53 -9.81
N GLU A 57 -1.94 15.24 -9.02
CA GLU A 57 -0.86 14.69 -8.22
C GLU A 57 -1.18 14.92 -6.75
N VAL A 58 -1.05 13.87 -5.94
CA VAL A 58 -1.28 13.92 -4.50
C VAL A 58 -0.08 14.56 -3.81
N GLN A 59 -0.30 15.68 -3.12
CA GLN A 59 0.73 16.34 -2.33
C GLN A 59 0.73 15.88 -0.88
N ASN A 60 -0.46 15.67 -0.30
CA ASN A 60 -0.58 15.25 1.09
C ASN A 60 -1.89 14.48 1.36
N VAL A 61 -1.88 13.64 2.39
CA VAL A 61 -3.05 12.86 2.82
C VAL A 61 -3.22 13.00 4.33
N HIS A 62 -4.35 13.58 4.73
CA HIS A 62 -4.73 13.75 6.13
C HIS A 62 -5.77 12.70 6.52
N LEU A 63 -5.41 11.87 7.49
CA LEU A 63 -6.23 10.74 7.95
C LEU A 63 -7.02 11.01 9.23
N PHE A 64 -6.92 12.22 9.79
CA PHE A 64 -7.53 12.60 11.09
C PHE A 64 -7.38 11.49 12.16
N LYS A 65 -6.14 10.98 12.30
CA LYS A 65 -5.78 9.76 13.06
C LYS A 65 -5.34 10.00 14.51
N LYS A 66 -5.33 11.23 15.01
CA LYS A 66 -4.95 11.53 16.40
C LYS A 66 -6.03 11.05 17.36
N VAL A 67 -5.64 10.82 18.61
CA VAL A 67 -6.53 10.31 19.68
C VAL A 67 -7.74 11.20 19.90
N ASN A 68 -7.57 12.52 19.75
CA ASN A 68 -8.62 13.53 19.96
C ASN A 68 -9.36 13.93 18.68
N GLU A 69 -9.04 13.31 17.54
CA GLU A 69 -9.69 13.61 16.25
C GLU A 69 -10.92 12.74 16.02
N ILE A 70 -11.74 13.16 15.06
CA ILE A 70 -13.09 12.64 14.82
C ILE A 70 -13.10 11.13 14.54
N ASN A 71 -12.18 10.64 13.70
CA ASN A 71 -12.17 9.24 13.29
C ASN A 71 -11.97 8.30 14.47
N LYS A 72 -10.95 8.52 15.31
CA LYS A 72 -10.70 7.64 16.47
C LYS A 72 -11.76 7.74 17.55
N ARG A 73 -12.34 8.93 17.71
CA ARG A 73 -13.41 9.15 18.70
C ARG A 73 -14.70 8.45 18.29
N GLU A 74 -15.16 8.65 17.05
CA GLU A 74 -16.40 8.07 16.54
C GLU A 74 -16.32 6.56 16.36
N HIS A 75 -15.14 6.04 16.00
CA HIS A 75 -14.92 4.60 15.87
C HIS A 75 -14.61 3.89 17.19
N HIS A 76 -14.57 4.64 18.31
CA HIS A 76 -14.23 4.12 19.64
C HIS A 76 -12.89 3.37 19.67
N THR A 77 -11.89 3.92 18.96
CA THR A 77 -10.52 3.39 18.83
C THR A 77 -9.48 4.33 19.42
N ASN A 78 -9.90 5.42 20.07
CA ASN A 78 -9.04 6.39 20.76
C ASN A 78 -8.25 5.79 21.94
N ARG A 79 -8.66 4.65 22.49
CA ARG A 79 -7.98 3.99 23.62
C ARG A 79 -6.75 3.18 23.22
N TYR A 80 -6.56 2.88 21.93
CA TYR A 80 -5.39 2.16 21.47
C TYR A 80 -4.17 3.07 21.49
N TYR A 81 -3.10 2.62 22.15
CA TYR A 81 -1.81 3.30 22.11
C TYR A 81 -1.10 3.03 20.78
N ASN A 82 -1.58 3.68 19.71
CA ASN A 82 -1.05 3.55 18.37
C ASN A 82 -1.28 4.87 17.59
N ASN A 83 -0.27 5.32 16.84
CA ASN A 83 -0.32 6.57 16.06
C ASN A 83 -0.98 6.40 14.68
N ASN A 84 -1.19 5.17 14.21
CA ASN A 84 -1.85 4.86 12.95
C ASN A 84 -3.37 5.05 13.07
N LEU A 85 -4.03 5.19 11.93
CA LEU A 85 -5.50 5.24 11.87
C LEU A 85 -6.04 3.85 12.20
N ILE A 86 -6.95 3.76 13.18
CA ILE A 86 -7.65 2.52 13.54
C ILE A 86 -9.12 2.84 13.46
N ILE A 87 -9.85 2.09 12.63
CA ILE A 87 -11.29 2.26 12.37
C ILE A 87 -12.02 0.92 12.49
N ARG A 88 -13.33 0.96 12.53
CA ARG A 88 -14.22 -0.19 12.53
C ARG A 88 -14.97 -0.27 11.19
N ARG A 89 -15.09 -1.49 10.66
CA ARG A 89 -15.82 -1.76 9.41
C ARG A 89 -17.30 -1.36 9.53
N GLY A 90 -17.90 -0.97 8.41
CA GLY A 90 -19.32 -0.60 8.35
C GLY A 90 -19.66 0.77 8.95
N GLN A 91 -18.66 1.57 9.30
CA GLN A 91 -18.82 2.95 9.78
C GLN A 91 -17.97 3.89 8.91
N THR A 92 -18.54 5.04 8.52
CA THR A 92 -17.84 6.05 7.72
C THR A 92 -16.74 6.73 8.53
N PHE A 93 -15.71 7.23 7.84
CA PHE A 93 -14.64 8.04 8.42
C PHE A 93 -14.17 9.06 7.40
N ASN A 94 -13.50 10.11 7.88
CA ASN A 94 -13.10 11.24 7.05
C ASN A 94 -11.63 11.14 6.67
N ILE A 95 -11.32 11.51 5.44
CA ILE A 95 -9.95 11.76 4.97
C ILE A 95 -9.96 13.06 4.15
N GLN A 96 -8.82 13.72 4.09
CA GLN A 96 -8.61 14.86 3.20
C GLN A 96 -7.35 14.61 2.37
N ILE A 97 -7.44 14.91 1.08
CA ILE A 97 -6.35 14.76 0.13
C ILE A 97 -6.06 16.13 -0.46
N ASP A 98 -4.81 16.57 -0.33
CA ASP A 98 -4.34 17.81 -0.92
C ASP A 98 -3.70 17.48 -2.28
N PHE A 99 -4.20 18.11 -3.34
CA PHE A 99 -3.70 17.92 -4.71
C PHE A 99 -2.86 19.12 -5.17
N ASN A 100 -2.09 18.92 -6.25
CA ASN A 100 -1.34 19.99 -6.93
C ASN A 100 -2.22 21.12 -7.51
N ARG A 101 -3.51 20.85 -7.78
CA ARG A 101 -4.51 21.82 -8.23
C ARG A 101 -5.91 21.45 -7.74
N PRO A 102 -6.91 22.35 -7.81
CA PRO A 102 -8.29 22.01 -7.48
C PRO A 102 -8.82 20.85 -8.33
N TYR A 103 -9.54 19.94 -7.67
CA TYR A 103 -10.23 18.82 -8.31
C TYR A 103 -11.35 19.33 -9.22
N ASN A 104 -11.37 18.88 -10.47
CA ASN A 104 -12.44 19.14 -11.43
C ASN A 104 -13.18 17.83 -11.77
N PRO A 105 -14.43 17.64 -11.33
CA PRO A 105 -15.18 16.40 -11.54
C PRO A 105 -15.47 16.06 -13.01
N GLU A 106 -15.39 17.02 -13.93
CA GLU A 106 -15.64 16.76 -15.36
C GLU A 106 -14.42 16.14 -16.06
N LYS A 107 -13.22 16.38 -15.53
CA LYS A 107 -11.95 15.99 -16.17
C LYS A 107 -11.18 14.95 -15.35
N ASP A 108 -11.28 15.05 -14.03
CA ASP A 108 -10.46 14.29 -13.10
C ASP A 108 -11.25 13.09 -12.57
N ARG A 109 -10.55 11.97 -12.46
CA ARG A 109 -11.08 10.74 -11.85
C ARG A 109 -9.98 10.13 -11.01
N PHE A 110 -10.33 9.77 -9.78
CA PHE A 110 -9.45 9.03 -8.88
C PHE A 110 -10.32 8.16 -7.97
N TRP A 111 -9.69 7.17 -7.34
CA TRP A 111 -10.28 6.35 -6.29
C TRP A 111 -9.23 6.11 -5.21
N VAL A 112 -9.67 5.57 -4.08
CA VAL A 112 -8.79 5.20 -2.97
C VAL A 112 -8.70 3.68 -2.95
N GLU A 113 -7.47 3.17 -2.84
CA GLU A 113 -7.20 1.74 -2.78
C GLU A 113 -6.78 1.35 -1.36
N TYR A 114 -7.24 0.19 -0.92
CA TYR A 114 -6.80 -0.46 0.31
C TYR A 114 -6.28 -1.85 -0.09
N VAL A 115 -4.97 -2.05 0.04
CA VAL A 115 -4.28 -3.31 -0.29
C VAL A 115 -3.86 -3.98 1.03
N ILE A 116 -3.94 -5.31 1.08
CA ILE A 116 -3.64 -6.13 2.25
C ILE A 116 -3.06 -7.49 1.85
#